data_AF-A0A423GXN3-F1
#
_entry.id   AF-A0A423GXN3-F1
#
_cell.length_a   1.000
_cell.length_b   1.000
_cell.length_c   1.000
_cell.angle_alpha   90.00
_cell.angle_beta   90.00
_cell.angle_gamma   90.00
#
_symmetry.space_group_name_H-M   'P 1'
#
loop_
_entity.id
_entity.type
_entity.pdbx_description
1 polymer ?
#
loop_
_entity_poly.entity_id
_entity_poly.type
_entity_poly.pdbx_seq_one_letter_code
_entity_poly.pdbx_strand_id
1 'polypeptide(L)'
;MPRLSFAIRALFAGCLLVATANHLHADLTHGLLWDYGYGDSTPWPSRLFWGVLTFLDPLAALLLFTTPRPGIVFTAAIIIVDVIHNTFYVALNRQWLETFYISQTVFLLAVLLLAPVAWKNIKQH
;
A
#
# COMPACT_ATOMS: atom_id res chain seq x y z
N MET A 1 -5.13 20.46 -14.47
CA MET A 1 -4.33 21.18 -13.44
C MET A 1 -3.14 20.34 -12.99
N PRO A 2 -1.92 20.59 -13.50
CA PRO A 2 -0.71 19.84 -13.16
C PRO A 2 -0.38 19.79 -11.66
N ARG A 3 -0.69 20.88 -10.94
CA ARG A 3 -0.52 20.98 -9.48
C ARG A 3 -1.41 19.99 -8.72
N LEU A 4 -2.62 19.75 -9.20
CA LEU A 4 -3.56 18.79 -8.59
C LEU A 4 -3.09 17.35 -8.79
N SER A 5 -2.63 17.00 -10.00
CA SER A 5 -2.03 15.67 -10.24
C SER A 5 -0.82 15.43 -9.35
N PHE A 6 0.06 16.44 -9.21
CA PHE A 6 1.21 16.34 -8.31
C PHE A 6 0.79 16.14 -6.85
N ALA A 7 -0.19 16.92 -6.35
CA ALA A 7 -0.67 16.81 -4.99
C ALA A 7 -1.27 15.43 -4.68
N ILE A 8 -2.08 14.86 -5.59
CA ILE A 8 -2.64 13.51 -5.41
C ILE A 8 -1.53 12.45 -5.37
N ARG A 9 -0.53 12.56 -6.26
CA ARG A 9 0.61 11.62 -6.27
C ARG A 9 1.47 11.75 -5.01
N ALA A 10 1.63 12.97 -4.48
CA ALA A 10 2.30 13.20 -3.20
C ALA A 10 1.53 12.60 -2.02
N LEU A 11 0.20 12.70 -2.02
CA LEU A 11 -0.66 12.03 -1.05
C LEU A 11 -0.45 10.51 -1.10
N PHE A 12 -0.52 9.90 -2.29
CA PHE A 12 -0.31 8.45 -2.45
C PHE A 12 1.08 8.01 -2.00
N ALA A 13 2.12 8.74 -2.39
CA ALA A 13 3.49 8.47 -1.97
C ALA A 13 3.64 8.59 -0.44
N GLY A 14 3.00 9.58 0.19
CA GLY A 14 2.99 9.72 1.65
C GLY A 14 2.38 8.50 2.34
N CYS A 15 1.23 8.01 1.86
CA CYS A 15 0.58 6.80 2.38
C CYS A 15 1.49 5.56 2.23
N LEU A 16 2.08 5.36 1.06
CA LEU A 16 3.01 4.25 0.81
C LEU A 16 4.25 4.30 1.71
N LEU A 17 4.82 5.48 1.94
CA LEU A 17 5.99 5.64 2.81
C LEU A 17 5.65 5.39 4.28
N VAL A 18 4.46 5.79 4.75
CA VAL A 18 3.99 5.44 6.10
C VAL A 18 3.78 3.93 6.23
N ALA A 19 3.22 3.28 5.21
CA ALA A 19 3.10 1.81 5.18
C ALA A 19 4.48 1.13 5.20
N THR A 20 5.43 1.62 4.39
CA THR A 20 6.83 1.16 4.38
C THR A 20 7.46 1.24 5.77
N ALA A 21 7.25 2.36 6.47
CA ALA A 21 7.79 2.55 7.82
C ALA A 21 7.20 1.54 8.81
N ASN A 22 5.91 1.22 8.69
CA ASN A 22 5.26 0.19 9.50
C ASN A 22 5.81 -1.21 9.19
N HIS A 23 5.97 -1.56 7.91
CA HIS A 23 6.56 -2.83 7.50
C HIS A 23 7.98 -2.98 8.02
N LEU A 24 8.82 -1.95 7.83
CA LEU A 24 10.19 -1.93 8.32
C LEU A 24 10.26 -2.03 9.85
N HIS A 25 9.39 -1.32 10.57
CA HIS A 25 9.34 -1.42 12.03
C HIS A 25 9.02 -2.85 12.49
N ALA A 26 8.05 -3.51 11.87
CA ALA A 26 7.72 -4.89 12.19
C ALA A 26 8.84 -5.86 11.79
N ASP A 27 9.45 -5.69 10.61
CA ASP A 27 10.56 -6.52 10.14
C ASP A 27 11.77 -6.42 11.09
N LEU A 28 12.04 -5.23 11.63
CA LEU A 28 13.09 -5.01 12.62
C LEU A 28 12.74 -5.58 14.01
N THR A 29 11.46 -5.57 14.38
CA THR A 29 10.99 -6.01 15.70
C THR A 29 10.78 -7.53 15.77
N HIS A 30 10.36 -8.13 14.67
CA HIS A 30 9.88 -9.52 14.61
C HIS A 30 10.60 -10.38 13.55
N GLY A 31 11.40 -9.77 12.66
CA GLY A 31 12.08 -10.43 11.55
C GLY A 31 11.30 -10.36 10.23
N LEU A 32 12.02 -10.53 9.11
CA LEU A 32 11.51 -10.39 7.72
C LEU A 32 10.39 -11.36 7.32
N LEU A 33 10.12 -12.39 8.11
CA LEU A 33 9.07 -13.39 7.88
C LEU A 33 8.12 -13.44 9.07
N TRP A 34 7.78 -12.27 9.60
CA TRP A 34 6.84 -12.14 10.71
C TRP A 34 5.52 -12.83 10.38
N ASP A 35 4.97 -13.54 11.36
CA ASP A 35 3.77 -14.35 11.27
C ASP A 35 2.50 -13.59 11.69
N TYR A 36 2.60 -12.26 11.82
CA TYR A 36 1.53 -11.38 12.30
C TYR A 36 1.07 -11.68 13.74
N GLY A 37 1.85 -12.47 14.50
CA GLY A 37 1.47 -12.93 15.83
C GLY A 37 0.50 -14.12 15.84
N TYR A 38 0.15 -14.70 14.68
CA TYR A 38 -0.73 -15.87 14.59
C TYR A 38 0.02 -17.22 14.63
N GLY A 39 1.35 -17.20 14.81
CA GLY A 39 2.17 -18.40 14.97
C GLY A 39 2.35 -19.19 13.68
N ASP A 40 2.69 -20.47 13.83
CA ASP A 40 2.95 -21.42 12.73
C ASP A 40 1.77 -21.62 11.77
N SER A 41 0.57 -21.19 12.16
CA SER A 41 -0.63 -21.25 11.33
C SER A 41 -0.62 -20.24 10.17
N THR A 42 0.20 -19.19 10.23
CA THR A 42 0.31 -18.18 9.17
C THR A 42 0.97 -18.76 7.92
N PRO A 43 0.23 -18.87 6.79
CA PRO A 43 0.77 -19.35 5.53
C PRO A 43 2.01 -18.57 5.10
N TRP A 44 3.06 -19.31 4.70
CA TRP A 44 4.32 -18.74 4.23
C TRP A 44 4.16 -17.65 3.14
N PRO A 45 3.25 -17.77 2.15
CA PRO A 45 3.03 -16.70 1.17
C PRO A 45 2.62 -15.36 1.76
N SER A 46 1.95 -15.36 2.92
CA SER A 46 1.52 -14.12 3.59
C SER A 46 2.70 -13.43 4.27
N ARG A 47 3.55 -14.21 4.93
CA ARG A 47 4.80 -13.71 5.53
C ARG A 47 5.72 -13.11 4.46
N LEU A 48 5.80 -13.77 3.29
CA LEU A 48 6.54 -13.23 2.15
C LEU A 48 5.88 -11.96 1.60
N PHE A 49 4.55 -11.96 1.46
CA PHE A 49 3.79 -10.80 0.98
C PHE A 49 4.10 -9.56 1.83
N TRP A 50 4.08 -9.70 3.16
CA TRP A 50 4.51 -8.65 4.09
C TRP A 50 5.89 -8.08 3.76
N GLY A 51 6.93 -8.92 3.78
CA GLY A 51 8.30 -8.45 3.57
C GLY A 51 8.54 -7.87 2.18
N VAL A 52 7.80 -8.33 1.18
CA VAL A 52 7.86 -7.78 -0.19
C VAL A 52 7.32 -6.34 -0.23
N LEU A 53 6.28 -6.00 0.53
CA LEU A 53 5.73 -4.64 0.56
C LEU A 53 6.75 -3.59 1.07
N THR A 54 7.68 -3.97 1.96
CA THR A 54 8.81 -3.13 2.38
C THR A 54 9.63 -2.60 1.18
N PHE A 55 9.63 -3.31 0.05
CA PHE A 55 10.30 -2.91 -1.19
C PHE A 55 9.35 -2.33 -2.25
N LEU A 56 8.14 -2.89 -2.39
CA LEU A 56 7.20 -2.44 -3.43
C LEU A 56 6.64 -1.04 -3.15
N ASP A 57 6.35 -0.72 -1.89
CA ASP A 57 5.80 0.58 -1.49
C ASP A 57 6.73 1.76 -1.82
N PRO A 58 8.02 1.76 -1.43
CA PRO A 58 8.92 2.86 -1.79
C PRO A 58 9.21 2.90 -3.29
N LEU A 59 9.19 1.76 -3.98
CA LEU A 59 9.30 1.72 -5.44
C LEU A 59 8.08 2.38 -6.11
N ALA A 60 6.87 2.08 -5.65
CA ALA A 60 5.65 2.72 -6.14
C ALA A 60 5.67 4.23 -5.86
N ALA A 61 6.10 4.64 -4.65
CA ALA A 61 6.27 6.04 -4.29
C ALA A 61 7.24 6.76 -5.24
N LEU A 62 8.36 6.13 -5.61
CA LEU A 62 9.32 6.68 -6.57
C LEU A 62 8.72 6.77 -7.99
N LEU A 63 8.06 5.70 -8.46
CA LEU A 63 7.45 5.63 -9.79
C LEU A 63 6.36 6.68 -9.97
N LEU A 64 5.62 7.03 -8.91
CA LEU A 64 4.64 8.12 -8.96
C LEU A 64 5.26 9.42 -9.45
N PHE A 65 6.56 9.68 -9.26
CA PHE A 65 7.20 10.91 -9.73
C PHE A 65 8.02 10.73 -11.01
N THR A 66 8.73 9.62 -11.16
CA THR A 66 9.62 9.38 -12.32
C THR A 66 8.85 8.95 -13.56
N THR A 67 7.86 8.07 -13.39
CA THR A 67 7.01 7.54 -14.47
C THR A 67 5.55 7.49 -13.99
N PRO A 68 4.85 8.64 -13.91
CA PRO A 68 3.64 8.77 -13.11
C PRO A 68 2.49 7.83 -13.51
N ARG A 69 2.38 7.48 -14.80
CA ARG A 69 1.36 6.54 -15.28
C ARG A 69 1.61 5.11 -14.74
N PRO A 70 2.76 4.47 -15.01
CA PRO A 70 3.15 3.24 -14.33
C PRO A 70 3.02 3.32 -12.80
N GLY A 71 3.48 4.41 -12.19
CA GLY A 71 3.39 4.59 -10.73
C GLY A 71 1.96 4.54 -10.18
N ILE A 72 1.00 5.19 -10.86
CA ILE A 72 -0.42 5.15 -10.46
C ILE A 72 -1.00 3.73 -10.58
N VAL A 73 -0.74 3.05 -11.70
CA VAL A 73 -1.22 1.66 -11.91
C VAL A 73 -0.62 0.72 -10.87
N PHE A 74 0.68 0.86 -10.61
CA PHE A 74 1.38 0.03 -9.66
C PHE A 74 0.89 0.26 -8.22
N THR A 75 0.68 1.53 -7.83
CA THR A 75 0.06 1.88 -6.53
C THR A 75 -1.31 1.24 -6.39
N ALA A 76 -2.16 1.31 -7.43
CA ALA A 76 -3.48 0.70 -7.40
C ALA A 76 -3.41 -0.83 -7.27
N ALA A 77 -2.49 -1.48 -7.98
CA ALA A 77 -2.30 -2.92 -7.88
C ALA A 77 -1.87 -3.35 -6.46
N ILE A 78 -0.89 -2.66 -5.87
CA ILE A 78 -0.43 -2.94 -4.50
C ILE A 78 -1.60 -2.84 -3.52
N ILE A 79 -2.29 -1.70 -3.47
CA ILE A 79 -3.31 -1.47 -2.44
C ILE A 79 -4.55 -2.36 -2.63
N ILE A 80 -4.90 -2.74 -3.85
CA ILE A 80 -5.97 -3.71 -4.11
C ILE A 80 -5.58 -5.08 -3.53
N VAL A 81 -4.37 -5.56 -3.85
CA VAL A 81 -3.90 -6.87 -3.36
C VAL A 81 -3.76 -6.85 -1.84
N ASP A 82 -3.23 -5.78 -1.27
CA ASP A 82 -3.06 -5.62 0.18
C ASP A 82 -4.41 -5.67 0.92
N VAL A 83 -5.40 -4.90 0.47
CA VAL A 83 -6.75 -4.92 1.07
C VAL A 83 -7.41 -6.29 0.92
N ILE A 84 -7.29 -6.95 -0.24
CA ILE A 84 -7.82 -8.31 -0.42
C ILE A 84 -7.15 -9.29 0.54
N HIS A 85 -5.82 -9.24 0.63
CA HIS A 85 -5.02 -10.10 1.49
C HIS A 85 -5.40 -9.94 2.96
N ASN A 86 -5.45 -8.69 3.44
CA ASN A 86 -5.76 -8.39 4.84
C ASN A 86 -7.25 -8.59 5.16
N THR A 87 -8.17 -8.41 4.21
CA THR A 87 -9.60 -8.72 4.42
C THR A 87 -9.80 -10.18 4.80
N PHE A 88 -9.03 -11.11 4.21
CA PHE A 88 -9.08 -12.52 4.57
C PHE A 88 -8.71 -12.74 6.05
N TYR A 89 -7.62 -12.15 6.51
CA TYR A 89 -7.19 -12.25 7.92
C TYR A 89 -8.14 -11.57 8.89
N VAL A 90 -8.65 -10.39 8.52
CA VAL A 90 -9.62 -9.64 9.30
C VAL A 90 -10.92 -10.43 9.47
N ALA A 91 -11.37 -11.11 8.41
CA ALA A 91 -12.55 -11.97 8.49
C ALA A 91 -12.34 -13.17 9.43
N LEU A 92 -11.17 -13.81 9.37
CA LEU A 92 -10.83 -14.94 10.24
C LEU A 92 -10.71 -14.54 11.72
N ASN A 93 -10.15 -13.37 12.00
CA ASN A 93 -9.82 -12.92 13.36
C ASN A 93 -10.79 -11.86 13.92
N ARG A 94 -11.85 -11.50 13.17
CA ARG A 94 -12.87 -10.49 13.53
C ARG A 94 -12.30 -9.08 13.83
N GLN A 95 -11.27 -8.68 13.10
CA GLN A 95 -10.51 -7.44 13.29
C GLN A 95 -11.00 -6.26 12.42
N TRP A 96 -12.30 -6.18 12.14
CA TRP A 96 -12.86 -5.25 11.14
C TRP A 96 -12.65 -3.77 11.45
N LEU A 97 -12.43 -3.44 12.73
CA LEU A 97 -12.26 -2.07 13.20
C LEU A 97 -10.80 -1.75 13.54
N GLU A 98 -9.87 -2.66 13.25
CA GLU A 98 -8.46 -2.43 13.53
C GLU A 98 -7.91 -1.32 12.64
N THR A 99 -7.08 -0.47 13.24
CA THR A 99 -6.58 0.74 12.57
C THR A 99 -5.78 0.40 11.31
N PHE A 100 -5.03 -0.72 11.31
CA PHE A 100 -4.29 -1.18 10.13
C PHE A 100 -5.20 -1.53 8.95
N TYR A 101 -6.42 -2.03 9.20
CA TYR A 101 -7.37 -2.40 8.15
C TYR A 101 -8.16 -1.20 7.64
N ILE A 102 -8.58 -0.32 8.55
CA ILE A 102 -9.27 0.92 8.20
C ILE A 102 -8.35 1.81 7.35
N SER A 103 -7.07 1.96 7.73
CA SER A 103 -6.14 2.85 7.02
C SER A 103 -5.90 2.42 5.57
N GLN A 104 -5.65 1.13 5.32
CA GLN A 104 -5.48 0.59 3.95
C GLN A 104 -6.77 0.66 3.13
N THR A 105 -7.94 0.48 3.75
CA THR A 105 -9.23 0.58 3.05
C THR A 105 -9.53 2.02 2.66
N VAL A 106 -9.26 2.98 3.54
CA VAL A 106 -9.35 4.41 3.24
C VAL A 106 -8.37 4.78 2.13
N PHE A 107 -7.14 4.26 2.17
CA PHE A 107 -6.16 4.50 1.13
C PHE A 107 -6.60 3.90 -0.23
N LEU A 108 -7.14 2.68 -0.26
CA LEU A 108 -7.73 2.08 -1.46
C LEU A 108 -8.82 2.98 -2.04
N LEU A 109 -9.76 3.44 -1.22
CA LEU A 109 -10.83 4.34 -1.65
C LEU A 109 -10.26 5.64 -2.23
N ALA A 110 -9.26 6.23 -1.58
CA ALA A 110 -8.58 7.42 -2.09
C ALA A 110 -7.92 7.15 -3.45
N VAL A 111 -7.27 5.99 -3.63
CA VAL A 111 -6.66 5.60 -4.91
C VAL A 111 -7.72 5.44 -5.99
N LEU A 112 -8.79 4.69 -5.75
CA LEU A 112 -9.85 4.46 -6.74
C LEU A 112 -10.54 5.75 -7.18
N LEU A 113 -10.77 6.69 -6.25
CA LEU A 113 -11.44 7.95 -6.53
C LEU A 113 -10.51 8.97 -7.21
N LEU A 114 -9.24 9.04 -6.79
CA LEU A 114 -8.33 10.12 -7.19
C LEU A 114 -7.38 9.72 -8.33
N ALA A 115 -7.13 8.43 -8.56
CA ALA A 115 -6.24 7.97 -9.65
C ALA A 115 -6.67 8.45 -11.04
N PRO A 116 -7.97 8.45 -11.43
CA PRO A 116 -8.38 8.99 -12.72
C PRO A 116 -8.08 10.48 -12.88
N VAL A 117 -8.19 11.24 -11.78
CA VAL A 117 -7.87 12.68 -11.75
C VAL A 117 -6.36 12.89 -11.86
N ALA A 118 -5.57 12.12 -11.09
CA ALA A 118 -4.12 12.16 -11.14
C ALA A 118 -3.60 11.84 -12.54
N TRP A 119 -4.18 10.85 -13.21
CA TRP A 119 -3.81 10.40 -14.56
C TRP A 119 -4.09 11.44 -15.64
N LYS A 120 -5.31 11.99 -15.68
CA LYS A 120 -5.73 12.96 -16.71
C LYS A 120 -4.95 14.27 -16.65
N ASN A 121 -4.44 14.62 -15.47
CA ASN A 121 -3.81 15.92 -15.22
C ASN A 121 -2.27 15.87 -15.21
N ILE A 122 -1.65 14.79 -15.69
CA ILE A 122 -0.20 14.71 -15.90
C ILE A 122 0.18 15.67 -17.03
N LYS A 123 1.16 16.56 -16.80
CA LYS A 123 1.71 17.39 -17.89
C LYS A 123 2.31 16.46 -18.96
N GLN A 124 1.84 16.60 -20.18
CA GLN A 124 2.59 16.12 -21.34
C GLN A 124 3.74 17.12 -21.52
N HIS A 125 4.96 16.63 -21.33
CA HIS A 125 6.18 17.37 -21.64
C HIS A 125 6.38 17.42 -23.14
#